data_AF-X1VNA9-F1
#
_entry.id   AF-X1VNA9-F1
#
_cell.length_a   1.000
_cell.length_b   1.000
_cell.length_c   1.000
_cell.angle_alpha   90.00
_cell.angle_beta   90.00
_cell.angle_gamma   90.00
#
_symmetry.space_group_name_H-M   'P 1'
#
loop_
_entity.id
_entity.type
_entity.pdbx_description
1 polymer ?
#
loop_
_entity_poly.entity_id
_entity_poly.type
_entity_poly.pdbx_seq_one_letter_code
_entity_poly.pdbx_strand_id
1 'polypeptide(L)'
;KAGIKAAEYLKDNLHIERGTLIIIPKANILACEENVRCFPPEINLNRVYPGNPQGNSVEKLAYKIFSLMIKYDIVLLVDLHESIEFY
;
A
#
# COMPACT_ATOMS: atom_id res chain seq x y z
N LYS A 1 3.81 13.55 -0.78
CA LYS A 1 2.66 12.61 -0.67
C LYS A 1 1.79 12.65 -1.92
N ALA A 2 2.37 12.54 -3.12
CA ALA A 2 1.63 12.54 -4.37
C ALA A 2 0.74 11.29 -4.50
N GLY A 3 1.31 10.11 -4.22
CA GLY A 3 0.58 8.83 -4.31
C GLY A 3 -0.66 8.76 -3.42
N ILE A 4 -0.53 9.14 -2.14
CA ILE A 4 -1.66 9.18 -1.19
C ILE A 4 -2.77 10.11 -1.68
N LYS A 5 -2.43 11.34 -2.10
CA LYS A 5 -3.42 12.31 -2.59
C LYS A 5 -4.12 11.83 -3.85
N ALA A 6 -3.38 11.22 -4.78
CA ALA A 6 -3.95 10.67 -6.00
C ALA A 6 -4.92 9.52 -5.69
N ALA A 7 -4.52 8.58 -4.82
CA ALA A 7 -5.38 7.46 -4.44
C ALA A 7 -6.63 7.90 -3.65
N GLU A 8 -6.51 8.88 -2.75
CA GLU A 8 -7.66 9.48 -2.05
C GLU A 8 -8.62 10.14 -3.04
N TYR A 9 -8.11 10.93 -3.99
CA TYR A 9 -8.92 11.54 -5.04
C TYR A 9 -9.63 10.49 -5.90
N LEU A 10 -8.91 9.46 -6.37
CA LEU A 10 -9.51 8.40 -7.20
C LEU A 10 -10.59 7.64 -6.43
N LYS A 11 -10.37 7.33 -5.15
CA LYS A 11 -11.36 6.64 -4.30
C LYS A 11 -12.68 7.40 -4.22
N ASP A 12 -12.65 8.73 -4.22
CA ASP A 12 -13.86 9.57 -4.11
C ASP A 12 -14.46 9.98 -5.47
N ASN A 13 -13.69 9.94 -6.56
CA ASN A 13 -14.10 10.52 -7.85
C ASN A 13 -14.18 9.51 -9.01
N LEU A 14 -13.53 8.35 -8.89
CA LEU A 14 -13.49 7.36 -9.96
C LEU A 14 -14.71 6.45 -9.90
N HIS A 15 -15.45 6.41 -11.00
CA HIS A 15 -16.55 5.48 -11.22
C HIS A 15 -16.11 4.45 -12.26
N ILE A 16 -16.06 3.18 -11.88
CA ILE A 16 -15.71 2.11 -12.81
C ILE A 16 -16.98 1.59 -13.51
N GLU A 17 -16.90 1.41 -14.82
CA GLU A 17 -18.02 0.86 -15.59
C GLU A 17 -18.11 -0.67 -15.49
N ARG A 18 -16.96 -1.35 -15.36
CA ARG A 18 -16.83 -2.81 -15.31
C ARG A 18 -15.65 -3.25 -14.46
N GLY A 19 -15.72 -4.48 -13.96
CA GLY A 19 -14.65 -5.10 -13.17
C GLY A 19 -14.71 -4.73 -11.69
N THR A 20 -13.58 -4.85 -11.00
CA THR A 20 -13.44 -4.50 -9.58
C THR A 20 -12.17 -3.70 -9.39
N LEU A 21 -12.28 -2.57 -8.71
CA LEU A 21 -11.16 -1.73 -8.34
C LEU A 21 -11.06 -1.67 -6.82
N ILE A 22 -9.92 -2.10 -6.27
CA ILE A 22 -9.62 -2.00 -4.86
C ILE A 22 -8.55 -0.91 -4.68
N ILE A 23 -8.86 0.10 -3.86
CA ILE A 23 -7.96 1.22 -3.60
C ILE A 23 -7.56 1.21 -2.13
N ILE A 24 -6.24 1.22 -1.88
CA ILE A 24 -5.65 1.36 -0.55
C ILE A 24 -4.83 2.65 -0.54
N PRO A 25 -5.41 3.80 -0.14
CA PRO A 25 -4.71 5.08 -0.26
C PRO A 25 -3.48 5.20 0.64
N LYS A 26 -3.47 4.49 1.77
CA LYS A 26 -2.39 4.47 2.77
C LYS A 26 -2.11 3.04 3.18
N ALA A 27 -1.13 2.41 2.54
CA ALA A 27 -0.75 1.02 2.84
C ALA A 27 -0.13 0.89 4.24
N ASN A 28 0.84 1.74 4.58
CA ASN A 28 1.41 1.86 5.93
C ASN A 28 0.89 3.14 6.60
N ILE A 29 -0.29 3.08 7.22
CA ILE A 29 -0.96 4.25 7.83
C ILE A 29 -0.06 4.93 8.87
N LEU A 30 0.61 4.18 9.74
CA LEU A 30 1.48 4.75 10.78
C LEU A 30 2.66 5.52 10.18
N ALA A 31 3.35 4.96 9.18
CA ALA A 31 4.43 5.69 8.49
C ALA A 31 3.90 6.92 7.75
N CYS A 32 2.68 6.85 7.21
CA CYS A 32 2.04 7.97 6.54
C CYS A 32 1.68 9.10 7.52
N GLU A 33 1.17 8.79 8.72
CA GLU A 33 0.82 9.77 9.76
C GLU A 33 2.08 10.47 10.29
N GLU A 34 3.14 9.70 10.55
CA GLU A 34 4.43 10.21 11.04
C GLU A 34 5.30 10.89 9.97
N ASN A 35 4.88 10.89 8.70
CA ASN A 35 5.65 11.43 7.57
C ASN A 35 7.05 10.81 7.41
N VAL A 36 7.18 9.50 7.67
CA VAL A 36 8.44 8.75 7.56
C VAL A 36 8.33 7.63 6.53
N ARG A 37 9.48 7.12 6.06
CA ARG A 37 9.52 5.99 5.12
C ARG A 37 9.09 4.68 5.76
N CYS A 38 9.47 4.46 7.02
CA CYS A 38 9.29 3.22 7.76
C CYS A 38 8.71 3.54 9.14
N PHE A 39 7.72 2.77 9.57
CA PHE A 39 7.26 2.78 10.95
C PHE A 39 6.89 1.35 11.36
N PRO A 40 7.57 0.76 12.36
CA PRO A 40 8.74 1.31 13.06
C PRO A 40 9.95 1.53 12.11
N PRO A 41 10.92 2.39 12.47
CA PRO A 41 11.96 2.87 11.55
C PRO A 41 12.82 1.77 10.89
N GLU A 42 12.98 0.64 11.57
CA GLU A 42 13.89 -0.44 11.18
C GLU A 42 13.27 -1.34 10.10
N ILE A 43 11.95 -1.29 9.91
CA ILE A 43 11.23 -2.25 9.07
C ILE A 43 10.56 -1.53 7.91
N ASN A 44 11.11 -1.75 6.72
CA ASN A 44 10.57 -1.24 5.47
C ASN A 44 9.48 -2.18 4.92
N LEU A 45 8.24 -1.71 4.83
CA LEU A 45 7.12 -2.48 4.27
C LEU A 45 7.44 -3.05 2.88
N ASN A 46 8.13 -2.28 2.02
CA ASN A 46 8.49 -2.70 0.67
C ASN A 46 9.71 -3.67 0.63
N ARG A 47 10.05 -4.31 1.75
CA ARG A 47 11.12 -5.32 1.85
C ARG A 47 10.68 -6.59 2.56
N VAL A 48 9.42 -6.66 2.99
CA VAL A 48 8.91 -7.79 3.80
C VAL A 48 7.76 -8.55 3.14
N TYR A 49 7.43 -8.27 1.87
CA TYR A 49 6.48 -9.11 1.11
C TYR A 49 7.06 -10.51 0.85
N PRO A 50 6.25 -11.59 0.87
CA PRO A 50 4.78 -11.60 0.95
C PRO A 50 4.22 -11.40 2.36
N GLY A 51 5.06 -11.18 3.37
CA GLY A 51 4.67 -10.98 4.76
C GLY A 51 4.70 -12.26 5.58
N ASN A 52 4.47 -12.11 6.89
CA ASN A 52 4.44 -13.21 7.85
C ASN A 52 3.27 -12.98 8.83
N PRO A 53 2.24 -13.85 8.87
CA PRO A 53 1.08 -13.67 9.76
C PRO A 53 1.44 -13.82 11.24
N GLN A 54 2.57 -14.45 11.56
CA GLN A 54 3.11 -14.59 12.92
C GLN A 54 4.25 -13.60 13.19
N GLY A 55 4.64 -12.80 12.21
CA GLY A 55 5.74 -11.84 12.30
C GLY A 55 5.41 -10.57 13.08
N ASN A 56 6.25 -9.55 12.89
CA ASN A 56 6.04 -8.22 13.43
C ASN A 56 4.84 -7.51 12.78
N SER A 57 4.50 -6.31 13.25
CA SER A 57 3.33 -5.56 12.78
C SER A 57 3.36 -5.25 11.28
N VAL A 58 4.53 -4.94 10.72
CA VAL A 58 4.71 -4.60 9.30
C VAL A 58 4.68 -5.86 8.43
N GLU A 59 5.27 -6.96 8.90
CA GLU A 59 5.17 -8.26 8.22
C GLU A 59 3.73 -8.78 8.18
N LYS A 60 2.97 -8.60 9.26
CA LYS A 60 1.53 -8.91 9.31
C LYS A 60 0.72 -8.03 8.37
N LEU A 61 1.08 -6.75 8.25
CA LEU A 61 0.47 -5.83 7.30
C LEU A 61 0.74 -6.25 5.84
N ALA A 62 2.00 -6.56 5.50
CA ALA A 62 2.38 -7.08 4.19
C ALA A 62 1.60 -8.37 3.86
N TYR A 63 1.49 -9.27 4.84
CA TYR A 63 0.72 -10.52 4.69
C TYR A 63 -0.74 -10.25 4.37
N LYS A 64 -1.38 -9.28 5.03
CA LYS A 64 -2.77 -8.91 4.76
C LYS A 64 -2.96 -8.33 3.36
N ILE A 65 -2.07 -7.44 2.91
CA ILE A 65 -2.11 -6.87 1.56
C ILE A 65 -1.94 -7.97 0.52
N PHE A 66 -0.94 -8.84 0.68
CA PHE A 66 -0.68 -9.94 -0.24
C PHE A 66 -1.83 -10.96 -0.25
N SER A 67 -2.39 -11.30 0.92
CA SER A 67 -3.56 -12.17 1.03
C SER A 67 -4.79 -11.59 0.35
N LEU A 68 -4.98 -10.26 0.40
CA LEU A 68 -6.03 -9.57 -0.35
C LEU A 68 -5.83 -9.76 -1.85
N MET A 69 -4.60 -9.60 -2.35
CA MET A 69 -4.30 -9.80 -3.77
C MET A 69 -4.66 -11.20 -4.24
N ILE A 70 -4.30 -12.23 -3.47
CA ILE A 70 -4.64 -13.63 -3.78
C ILE A 70 -6.15 -13.84 -3.73
N LYS A 71 -6.80 -13.36 -2.65
CA LYS A 71 -8.24 -13.58 -2.42
C LYS A 71 -9.10 -13.01 -3.54
N TYR A 72 -8.72 -11.85 -4.08
CA TYR A 72 -9.48 -11.17 -5.14
C TYR A 72 -8.93 -11.43 -6.54
N ASP A 73 -7.98 -12.36 -6.70
CA ASP A 73 -7.36 -12.72 -7.98
C ASP A 73 -6.91 -11.48 -8.78
N ILE A 74 -6.12 -10.63 -8.13
CA ILE A 74 -5.72 -9.33 -8.69
C ILE A 74 -4.84 -9.53 -9.93
N VAL A 75 -5.38 -9.13 -11.09
CA VAL A 75 -4.70 -9.22 -12.41
C VAL A 75 -3.76 -8.05 -12.70
N LEU A 76 -3.97 -6.90 -12.06
CA LEU A 76 -3.15 -5.69 -12.21
C LEU A 76 -2.98 -5.01 -10.86
N LEU A 77 -1.73 -4.80 -10.45
CA LEU A 77 -1.35 -4.02 -9.28
C LEU A 77 -0.62 -2.75 -9.73
N VAL A 78 -1.07 -1.61 -9.21
CA VAL A 78 -0.37 -0.32 -9.35
C VAL A 78 0.01 0.17 -7.96
N ASP A 79 1.30 0.40 -7.74
CA ASP A 79 1.84 0.89 -6.47
C ASP A 79 2.51 2.25 -6.66
N LEU A 80 2.05 3.26 -5.93
CA LEU A 80 2.41 4.66 -6.14
C LEU A 80 3.55 5.07 -5.18
N HIS A 81 4.76 5.26 -5.74
CA HIS A 81 5.94 5.73 -4.99
C HIS A 81 6.34 7.15 -5.40
N GLU A 82 6.99 7.84 -4.48
CA GLU A 82 7.64 9.13 -4.74
C GLU A 82 9.07 9.10 -4.19
N SER A 83 9.97 9.83 -4.84
CA SER A 83 11.36 10.05 -4.39
C SER A 83 11.57 11.55 -4.16
N ILE A 84 12.56 11.87 -3.32
CA ILE A 84 13.03 13.25 -3.14
C ILE A 84 14.01 13.62 -4.26
N GLU A 85 14.66 12.62 -4.85
CA GLU A 85 15.66 12.79 -5.91
C GLU A 85 15.05 12.52 -7.29
N PHE A 86 15.47 13.31 -8.28
CA PHE A 86 15.17 13.07 -9.70
C PHE A 86 16.27 12.17 -10.28
N TYR A 87 15.87 11.05 -10.89
CA TYR A 87 16.76 10.14 -11.62
C TYR A 87 16.26 9.99 -13.05
#